data_AF-A0A120I131-F1
#
_entry.id   AF-A0A120I131-F1
#
_cell.length_a   1.000
_cell.length_b   1.000
_cell.length_c   1.000
_cell.angle_alpha   90.00
_cell.angle_beta   90.00
_cell.angle_gamma   90.00
#
_symmetry.space_group_name_H-M   'P 1'
#
loop_
_entity.id
_entity.type
_entity.pdbx_description
1 polymer ?
#
loop_
_entity_poly.entity_id
_entity_poly.type
_entity_poly.pdbx_seq_one_letter_code
_entity_poly.pdbx_strand_id
1 'polypeptide(L)'
;MQLLHPRLRAYFGAIPRGQHGWGAGVFHTAGTPGRWLRPLLRPLHSQGILLADWQRDVPFTVLNEPGDRGSVRAARRFQLRGGDWVMVDEIGLDARGRLTDRLGRTGLIEAVFRADVVDGALQLRSTRVALRAGRLRLGLPGFLAPRVLLIERWDEKDERQHVTLTMTAPLLGTLYEYGGSFRYEIRQGERHAWPDES
;
A
#
# COMPACT_ATOMS: atom_id res chain seq x y z
N MET A 1 9.36 14.82 20.00
CA MET A 1 9.25 13.98 18.79
C MET A 1 9.03 12.55 19.26
N GLN A 2 7.86 11.96 19.03
CA GLN A 2 7.65 10.55 19.36
C GLN A 2 8.46 9.69 18.38
N LEU A 3 9.14 8.66 18.89
CA LEU A 3 9.96 7.77 18.08
C LEU A 3 9.08 6.67 17.50
N LEU A 4 9.23 6.42 16.20
CA LEU A 4 8.58 5.30 15.52
C LEU A 4 9.05 3.97 16.14
N HIS A 5 8.12 3.03 16.35
CA HIS A 5 8.46 1.72 16.87
C HIS A 5 9.55 1.04 16.00
N PRO A 6 10.60 0.41 16.59
CA PRO A 6 11.72 -0.15 15.82
C PRO A 6 11.32 -1.14 14.72
N ARG A 7 10.28 -1.95 14.93
CA ARG A 7 9.73 -2.87 13.91
C ARG A 7 9.15 -2.14 12.71
N LEU A 8 8.43 -1.03 12.94
CA LEU A 8 7.91 -0.19 11.86
C LEU A 8 9.05 0.52 11.13
N ARG A 9 10.09 0.96 11.84
CA ARG A 9 11.29 1.51 11.21
C ARG A 9 12.02 0.50 10.32
N ALA A 10 12.02 -0.79 10.69
CA ALA A 10 12.57 -1.85 9.85
C ALA A 10 11.69 -2.14 8.62
N TYR A 11 10.36 -2.03 8.75
CA TYR A 11 9.42 -2.21 7.63
C TYR A 11 9.51 -1.08 6.59
N PHE A 12 9.59 0.18 7.04
CA PHE A 12 9.71 1.36 6.17
C PHE A 12 11.16 1.77 5.87
N GLY A 13 12.12 1.03 6.41
CA GLY A 13 13.54 1.27 6.21
C GLY A 13 14.01 0.81 4.83
N ALA A 14 15.17 1.30 4.41
CA ALA A 14 15.82 0.79 3.20
C ALA A 14 16.13 -0.71 3.37
N ILE A 15 15.75 -1.51 2.37
CA ILE A 15 16.08 -2.93 2.34
C ILE A 15 17.53 -3.07 1.84
N PRO A 16 18.41 -3.76 2.58
CA PRO A 16 19.78 -3.97 2.14
C PRO A 16 19.85 -4.72 0.80
N ARG A 17 20.87 -4.44 -0.01
CA ARG A 17 21.10 -5.19 -1.26
C ARG A 17 21.26 -6.69 -0.97
N GLY A 18 20.63 -7.52 -1.80
CA GLY A 18 20.65 -8.98 -1.64
C GLY A 18 19.69 -9.52 -0.57
N GLN A 19 18.84 -8.66 -0.01
CA GLN A 19 17.76 -9.05 0.91
C GLN A 19 16.41 -8.62 0.35
N HIS A 20 15.34 -9.25 0.84
CA HIS A 20 13.97 -8.86 0.56
C HIS A 20 13.15 -8.88 1.85
N GLY A 21 12.13 -8.03 1.91
CA GLY A 21 11.11 -8.08 2.93
C GLY A 21 10.07 -9.12 2.59
N TRP A 22 9.70 -9.94 3.56
CA TRP A 22 8.58 -10.87 3.42
C TRP A 22 7.64 -10.71 4.61
N GLY A 23 6.34 -10.71 4.33
CA GLY A 23 5.33 -10.77 5.35
C GLY A 23 4.14 -11.62 4.96
N ALA A 24 3.43 -12.11 5.97
CA ALA A 24 2.22 -12.89 5.80
C ALA A 24 1.22 -12.54 6.92
N GLY A 25 -0.05 -12.49 6.56
CA GLY A 25 -1.10 -12.08 7.48
C GLY A 25 -2.50 -12.25 6.91
N VAL A 26 -3.46 -11.59 7.55
CA VAL A 26 -4.87 -11.62 7.16
C VAL A 26 -5.42 -10.20 7.20
N PHE A 27 -6.11 -9.81 6.13
CA PHE A 27 -7.00 -8.66 6.15
C PHE A 27 -8.39 -9.10 6.61
N HIS A 28 -8.81 -8.63 7.79
CA HIS A 28 -10.18 -8.81 8.30
C HIS A 28 -11.21 -8.28 7.30
N THR A 29 -10.90 -7.15 6.66
CA THR A 29 -11.66 -6.58 5.55
C THR A 29 -10.71 -6.02 4.51
N ALA A 30 -11.05 -6.13 3.23
CA ALA A 30 -10.36 -5.48 2.13
C ALA A 30 -11.33 -5.23 0.97
N GLY A 31 -11.37 -4.01 0.45
CA GLY A 31 -12.18 -3.70 -0.71
C GLY A 31 -12.88 -2.35 -0.73
N THR A 32 -13.83 -2.23 -1.65
CA THR A 32 -14.74 -1.09 -1.76
C THR A 32 -16.10 -1.39 -1.09
N PRO A 33 -16.50 -0.60 -0.07
CA PRO A 33 -17.80 -0.81 0.60
C PRO A 33 -18.99 -0.57 -0.33
N GLY A 34 -18.88 0.41 -1.24
CA GLY A 34 -19.93 0.77 -2.18
C GLY A 34 -19.96 -0.16 -3.40
N ARG A 35 -20.97 -1.03 -3.50
CA ARG A 35 -21.10 -1.93 -4.66
C ARG A 35 -21.19 -1.19 -6.00
N TRP A 36 -21.76 0.01 -6.00
CA TRP A 36 -21.87 0.87 -7.18
C TRP A 36 -20.52 1.44 -7.65
N LEU A 37 -19.49 1.47 -6.80
CA LEU A 37 -18.14 1.92 -7.14
C LEU A 37 -17.34 0.85 -7.90
N ARG A 38 -17.70 -0.42 -7.77
CA ARG A 38 -17.01 -1.54 -8.42
C ARG A 38 -16.74 -1.33 -9.92
N PRO A 39 -17.74 -0.98 -10.76
CA PRO A 39 -17.48 -0.74 -12.19
C PRO A 39 -16.49 0.40 -12.43
N LEU A 40 -16.55 1.47 -11.61
CA LEU A 40 -15.63 2.61 -11.70
C LEU A 40 -14.19 2.23 -11.32
N LEU A 41 -14.04 1.31 -10.37
CA LEU A 41 -12.75 0.89 -9.82
C LEU A 41 -12.11 -0.29 -10.56
N ARG A 42 -12.86 -0.99 -11.43
CA ARG A 42 -12.35 -2.13 -12.22
C ARG A 42 -11.06 -1.86 -13.00
N PRO A 43 -10.89 -0.70 -13.67
CA PRO A 43 -9.63 -0.39 -14.35
C PRO A 43 -8.43 -0.29 -13.39
N LEU A 44 -8.66 0.14 -12.15
CA LEU A 44 -7.61 0.21 -11.14
C LEU A 44 -7.28 -1.19 -10.60
N HIS A 45 -8.29 -2.05 -10.45
CA HIS A 45 -8.10 -3.46 -10.09
C HIS A 45 -7.25 -4.23 -11.11
N SER A 46 -7.52 -4.07 -12.41
CA SER A 46 -6.73 -4.75 -13.43
C SER A 46 -5.27 -4.28 -13.48
N GLN A 47 -4.99 -3.05 -13.03
CA GLN A 47 -3.64 -2.52 -12.91
C GLN A 47 -2.92 -2.92 -11.61
N GLY A 48 -3.56 -3.66 -10.70
CA GLY A 48 -2.97 -4.02 -9.41
C GLY A 48 -2.90 -2.84 -8.43
N ILE A 49 -3.79 -1.85 -8.56
CA ILE A 49 -3.79 -0.64 -7.71
C ILE A 49 -4.64 -0.86 -6.45
N LEU A 50 -5.84 -1.40 -6.60
CA LEU A 50 -6.79 -1.62 -5.50
C LEU A 50 -7.78 -2.75 -5.81
N LEU A 51 -8.34 -3.36 -4.77
CA LEU A 51 -9.32 -4.43 -4.93
C LEU A 51 -10.72 -3.86 -5.22
N ALA A 52 -11.22 -3.96 -6.46
CA ALA A 52 -12.56 -3.55 -6.87
C ALA A 52 -13.67 -4.55 -6.48
N ASP A 53 -13.58 -5.13 -5.28
CA ASP A 53 -14.57 -6.03 -4.69
C ASP A 53 -14.67 -5.75 -3.18
N TRP A 54 -15.46 -6.53 -2.43
CA TRP A 54 -15.50 -6.50 -0.98
C TRP A 54 -15.28 -7.90 -0.42
N GLN A 55 -14.19 -8.09 0.31
CA GLN A 55 -13.78 -9.38 0.82
C GLN A 55 -13.48 -9.28 2.32
N ARG A 56 -13.66 -10.39 3.03
CA ARG A 56 -13.39 -10.52 4.47
C ARG A 56 -12.50 -11.73 4.70
N ASP A 57 -11.71 -11.65 5.76
CA ASP A 57 -10.79 -12.71 6.18
C ASP A 57 -9.89 -13.17 5.03
N VAL A 58 -9.24 -12.21 4.38
CA VAL A 58 -8.41 -12.43 3.19
C VAL A 58 -6.97 -12.69 3.63
N PRO A 59 -6.46 -13.93 3.51
CA PRO A 59 -5.05 -14.17 3.70
C PRO A 59 -4.26 -13.41 2.64
N PHE A 60 -3.13 -12.85 3.04
CA PHE A 60 -2.25 -12.16 2.12
C PHE A 60 -0.78 -12.38 2.46
N THR A 61 0.05 -12.22 1.44
CA THR A 61 1.49 -12.10 1.60
C THR A 61 1.96 -10.76 1.05
N VAL A 62 3.06 -10.25 1.57
CA VAL A 62 3.74 -9.05 1.08
C VAL A 62 5.20 -9.38 0.79
N LEU A 63 5.66 -9.02 -0.40
CA LEU A 63 7.05 -9.06 -0.80
C LEU A 63 7.50 -7.62 -1.03
N ASN A 64 8.56 -7.20 -0.34
CA ASN A 64 9.18 -5.90 -0.55
C ASN A 64 10.60 -6.10 -1.08
N GLU A 65 10.93 -5.43 -2.18
CA GLU A 65 12.22 -5.50 -2.83
C GLU A 65 12.86 -4.11 -2.93
N PRO A 66 14.20 -4.01 -2.83
CA PRO A 66 14.90 -2.76 -3.13
C PRO A 66 14.60 -2.30 -4.56
N GLY A 67 14.11 -1.07 -4.71
CA GLY A 67 13.93 -0.39 -5.98
C GLY A 67 15.03 0.62 -6.29
N ASP A 68 14.78 1.46 -7.29
CA ASP A 68 15.75 2.45 -7.76
C ASP A 68 15.90 3.61 -6.77
N ARG A 69 17.15 4.06 -6.55
CA ARG A 69 17.47 5.21 -5.68
C ARG A 69 16.88 5.09 -4.26
N GLY A 70 16.80 3.86 -3.73
CA GLY A 70 16.29 3.61 -2.39
C GLY A 70 14.76 3.59 -2.28
N SER A 71 14.03 3.51 -3.40
CA SER A 71 12.62 3.10 -3.36
C SER A 71 12.50 1.65 -2.91
N VAL A 72 11.28 1.24 -2.57
CA VAL A 72 10.90 -0.12 -2.24
C VAL A 72 9.74 -0.50 -3.15
N ARG A 73 9.90 -1.58 -3.92
CA ARG A 73 8.84 -2.18 -4.73
C ARG A 73 8.12 -3.20 -3.87
N ALA A 74 6.82 -3.06 -3.73
CA ALA A 74 5.99 -3.93 -2.94
C ALA A 74 5.01 -4.70 -3.84
N ALA A 75 4.86 -6.00 -3.57
CA ALA A 75 3.85 -6.85 -4.17
C ALA A 75 3.07 -7.52 -3.04
N ARG A 76 1.77 -7.25 -2.94
CA ARG A 76 0.86 -7.87 -1.97
C ARG A 76 -0.07 -8.82 -2.69
N ARG A 77 0.08 -10.14 -2.44
CA ARG A 77 -0.79 -11.17 -3.02
C ARG A 77 -1.93 -11.45 -2.06
N PHE A 78 -3.15 -11.30 -2.54
CA PHE A 78 -4.40 -11.52 -1.82
C PHE A 78 -5.00 -12.85 -2.28
N GLN A 79 -5.34 -13.73 -1.35
CA GLN A 79 -6.04 -14.98 -1.62
C GLN A 79 -7.55 -14.75 -1.54
N LEU A 80 -8.15 -14.35 -2.66
CA LEU A 80 -9.57 -14.02 -2.72
C LEU A 80 -10.41 -15.27 -3.02
N ARG A 81 -11.71 -15.21 -2.69
CA ARG A 81 -12.67 -16.27 -3.06
C ARG A 81 -12.77 -16.51 -4.57
N GLY A 82 -12.48 -15.48 -5.39
CA GLY A 82 -12.53 -15.53 -6.85
C GLY A 82 -11.18 -15.83 -7.52
N GLY A 83 -10.15 -16.20 -6.75
CA GLY A 83 -8.79 -16.39 -7.23
C GLY A 83 -7.83 -15.31 -6.74
N ASP A 84 -6.53 -15.61 -6.84
CA ASP A 84 -5.51 -14.74 -6.32
C ASP A 84 -5.40 -13.44 -7.12
N TRP A 85 -5.18 -12.35 -6.41
CA TRP A 85 -4.98 -11.03 -7.00
C TRP A 85 -3.78 -10.34 -6.37
N VAL A 86 -3.03 -9.57 -7.14
CA VAL A 86 -1.81 -8.92 -6.67
C VAL A 86 -1.93 -7.41 -6.78
N MET A 87 -1.75 -6.74 -5.65
CA MET A 87 -1.51 -5.30 -5.58
C MET A 87 -0.02 -5.04 -5.72
N VAL A 88 0.36 -4.05 -6.51
CA VAL A 88 1.76 -3.64 -6.67
C VAL A 88 1.90 -2.13 -6.52
N ASP A 89 3.00 -1.72 -5.90
CA ASP A 89 3.34 -0.34 -5.64
C ASP A 89 4.85 -0.14 -5.55
N GLU A 90 5.30 1.08 -5.78
CA GLU A 90 6.67 1.49 -5.54
C GLU A 90 6.68 2.76 -4.68
N ILE A 91 7.15 2.63 -3.44
CA ILE A 91 7.24 3.72 -2.48
C ILE A 91 8.68 4.22 -2.37
N GLY A 92 8.86 5.54 -2.34
CA GLY A 92 10.19 6.15 -2.21
C GLY A 92 10.11 7.64 -1.91
N LEU A 93 11.27 8.28 -1.84
CA LEU A 93 11.36 9.72 -1.71
C LEU A 93 11.50 10.36 -3.10
N ASP A 94 10.72 11.40 -3.36
CA ASP A 94 10.90 12.21 -4.56
C ASP A 94 12.13 13.14 -4.44
N ALA A 95 12.46 13.86 -5.51
CA ALA A 95 13.60 14.78 -5.54
C ALA A 95 13.50 15.94 -4.52
N ARG A 96 12.34 16.14 -3.89
CA ARG A 96 12.10 17.14 -2.84
C ARG A 96 12.03 16.51 -1.44
N GLY A 97 12.37 15.22 -1.32
CA GLY A 97 12.35 14.47 -0.07
C GLY A 97 10.94 14.10 0.41
N ARG A 98 9.92 14.11 -0.46
CA ARG A 98 8.55 13.76 -0.07
C ARG A 98 8.28 12.28 -0.32
N LEU A 99 7.63 11.64 0.65
CA LEU A 99 7.19 10.25 0.52
C LEU A 99 6.16 10.14 -0.60
N THR A 100 6.50 9.35 -1.62
CA THR A 100 5.72 9.20 -2.84
C THR A 100 5.52 7.72 -3.11
N ASP A 101 4.29 7.35 -3.39
CA ASP A 101 3.86 6.00 -3.71
C ASP A 101 3.31 5.97 -5.13
N ARG A 102 3.85 5.09 -5.97
CA ARG A 102 3.40 4.86 -7.33
C ARG A 102 2.67 3.53 -7.38
N LEU A 103 1.37 3.60 -7.62
CA LEU A 103 0.50 2.43 -7.55
C LEU A 103 0.27 1.84 -8.93
N GLY A 104 0.22 0.51 -8.94
CA GLY A 104 -0.08 -0.32 -10.10
C GLY A 104 1.13 -0.63 -10.98
N ARG A 105 0.97 -1.63 -11.84
CA ARG A 105 2.04 -2.15 -12.72
C ARG A 105 2.67 -1.09 -13.60
N THR A 106 1.87 -0.12 -14.04
CA THR A 106 2.30 0.99 -14.89
C THR A 106 2.65 2.26 -14.11
N GLY A 107 2.45 2.28 -12.80
CA GLY A 107 2.59 3.49 -11.97
C GLY A 107 1.61 4.61 -12.34
N LEU A 108 0.41 4.24 -12.82
CA LEU A 108 -0.64 5.14 -13.30
C LEU A 108 -1.09 6.15 -12.24
N ILE A 109 -1.05 5.78 -10.96
CA ILE A 109 -1.41 6.67 -9.85
C ILE A 109 -0.16 6.99 -9.05
N GLU A 110 0.04 8.27 -8.75
CA GLU A 110 1.05 8.72 -7.81
C GLU A 110 0.39 9.44 -6.64
N ALA A 111 0.61 8.94 -5.42
CA ALA A 111 0.16 9.53 -4.18
C ALA A 111 1.37 10.09 -3.40
N VAL A 112 1.25 11.33 -2.91
CA VAL A 112 2.26 11.97 -2.06
C VAL A 112 1.74 12.02 -0.64
N PHE A 113 2.53 11.51 0.30
CA PHE A 113 2.14 11.36 1.70
C PHE A 113 2.92 12.30 2.62
N ARG A 114 2.23 12.80 3.64
CA ARG A 114 2.85 13.28 4.87
C ARG A 114 2.85 12.14 5.88
N ALA A 115 4.01 11.90 6.49
CA ALA A 115 4.18 10.93 7.55
C ALA A 115 4.18 11.63 8.91
N ASP A 116 3.40 11.12 9.83
CA ASP A 116 3.32 11.57 11.22
C ASP A 116 3.41 10.35 12.15
N VAL A 117 3.96 10.52 13.35
CA VAL A 117 3.98 9.47 14.39
C VAL A 117 3.06 9.90 15.51
N VAL A 118 2.06 9.08 15.80
CA VAL A 118 1.05 9.32 16.84
C VAL A 118 0.94 8.07 17.69
N ASP A 119 1.28 8.19 18.97
CA ASP A 119 1.30 7.11 19.97
C ASP A 119 2.11 5.89 19.52
N GLY A 120 3.27 6.15 18.88
CA GLY A 120 4.17 5.11 18.35
C GLY A 120 3.68 4.45 17.05
N ALA A 121 2.47 4.77 16.58
CA ALA A 121 1.94 4.35 15.29
C ALA A 121 2.36 5.33 14.18
N LEU A 122 2.69 4.79 13.00
CA LEU A 122 2.88 5.59 11.80
C LEU A 122 1.52 5.94 11.20
N GLN A 123 1.33 7.20 10.85
CA GLN A 123 0.20 7.66 10.07
C GLN A 123 0.70 8.28 8.77
N LEU A 124 0.25 7.76 7.63
CA LEU A 124 0.48 8.37 6.32
C LEU A 124 -0.82 9.00 5.82
N ARG A 125 -0.77 10.30 5.55
CA ARG A 125 -1.89 11.08 5.02
C ARG A 125 -1.56 11.57 3.62
N SER A 126 -2.37 11.23 2.64
CA SER A 126 -2.16 11.72 1.28
C SER A 126 -2.39 13.24 1.23
N THR A 127 -1.41 13.96 0.73
CA THR A 127 -1.47 15.41 0.46
C THR A 127 -1.81 15.72 -0.99
N ARG A 128 -1.54 14.78 -1.91
CA ARG A 128 -1.80 14.92 -3.34
C ARG A 128 -1.94 13.54 -3.97
N VAL A 129 -2.87 13.41 -4.89
CA VAL A 129 -3.01 12.25 -5.77
C VAL A 129 -3.03 12.75 -7.21
N ALA A 130 -2.25 12.11 -8.08
CA ALA A 130 -2.14 12.47 -9.48
C ALA A 130 -2.20 11.23 -10.37
N LEU A 131 -2.78 11.40 -11.56
CA LEU A 131 -2.70 10.44 -12.65
C LEU A 131 -1.41 10.67 -13.45
N ARG A 132 -0.77 9.58 -13.85
CA ARG A 132 0.44 9.56 -14.66
C ARG A 132 0.18 8.84 -15.96
N ALA A 133 0.36 9.53 -17.08
CA ALA A 133 0.28 8.96 -18.41
C ALA A 133 1.55 9.35 -19.18
N GLY A 134 2.55 8.45 -19.20
CA GLY A 134 3.87 8.74 -19.74
C GLY A 134 4.55 9.90 -19.01
N ARG A 135 4.84 11.00 -19.73
CA ARG A 135 5.43 12.22 -19.17
C ARG A 135 4.40 13.15 -18.53
N LEU A 136 3.11 12.93 -18.78
CA LEU A 136 2.05 13.78 -18.25
C LEU A 136 1.73 13.40 -16.81
N ARG A 137 1.61 14.42 -15.95
CA ARG A 137 1.19 14.28 -14.56
C ARG A 137 0.01 15.22 -14.29
N LEU A 138 -1.20 14.65 -14.20
CA LEU A 138 -2.42 15.41 -13.97
C LEU A 138 -2.87 15.24 -12.53
N GLY A 139 -2.92 16.35 -11.78
CA GLY A 139 -3.54 16.35 -10.45
C GLY A 139 -5.04 16.15 -10.56
N LEU A 140 -5.63 15.37 -9.64
CA LEU A 140 -7.08 15.27 -9.55
C LEU A 140 -7.67 16.56 -8.97
N PRO A 141 -8.81 17.08 -9.49
CA PRO A 141 -9.52 18.20 -8.89
C PRO A 141 -9.88 17.91 -7.42
N GLY A 142 -9.83 18.90 -6.54
CA GLY A 142 -9.97 18.68 -5.08
C GLY A 142 -11.25 17.97 -4.63
N PHE A 143 -12.35 18.10 -5.38
CA PHE A 143 -13.62 17.41 -5.09
C PHE A 143 -13.63 15.94 -5.53
N LEU A 144 -12.73 15.54 -6.44
CA LEU A 144 -12.51 14.15 -6.89
C LEU A 144 -11.29 13.52 -6.24
N ALA A 145 -10.36 14.33 -5.74
CA ALA A 145 -9.11 13.87 -5.19
C ALA A 145 -9.36 12.99 -3.96
N PRO A 146 -9.03 11.69 -4.02
CA PRO A 146 -9.19 10.82 -2.86
C PRO A 146 -8.21 11.22 -1.78
N ARG A 147 -8.64 11.07 -0.53
CA ARG A 147 -7.81 11.19 0.66
C ARG A 147 -7.56 9.81 1.21
N VAL A 148 -6.30 9.43 1.27
CA VAL A 148 -5.82 8.18 1.86
C VAL A 148 -5.28 8.47 3.26
N LEU A 149 -5.74 7.68 4.22
CA LEU A 149 -5.19 7.58 5.55
C LEU A 149 -4.74 6.13 5.76
N LEU A 150 -3.44 5.93 5.92
CA LEU A 150 -2.85 4.67 6.35
C LEU A 150 -2.40 4.84 7.80
N ILE A 151 -2.77 3.91 8.65
CA ILE A 151 -2.30 3.83 10.04
C ILE A 151 -1.67 2.46 10.22
N GLU A 152 -0.42 2.47 10.69
CA GLU A 152 0.30 1.26 11.01
C GLU A 152 0.84 1.32 12.43
N ARG A 153 0.56 0.26 13.20
CA ARG A 153 1.00 0.12 14.58
C ARG A 153 1.61 -1.26 14.79
N TRP A 154 2.57 -1.34 15.70
CA TRP A 154 3.04 -2.61 16.23
C TRP A 154 2.28 -2.90 17.52
N ASP A 155 1.87 -4.15 17.71
CA ASP A 155 1.26 -4.62 18.95
C ASP A 155 2.17 -5.67 19.59
N GLU A 156 2.64 -5.38 20.80
CA GLU A 156 3.55 -6.26 21.53
C GLU A 156 2.85 -7.51 22.07
N LYS A 157 1.52 -7.46 22.27
CA LYS A 157 0.78 -8.58 22.88
C LYS A 157 0.60 -9.76 21.93
N ASP A 158 0.40 -9.48 20.64
CA ASP A 158 0.22 -10.51 19.61
C ASP A 158 1.43 -10.63 18.65
N GLU A 159 2.45 -9.80 18.87
CA GLU A 159 3.67 -9.68 18.06
C GLU A 159 3.35 -9.50 16.57
N ARG A 160 2.36 -8.66 16.26
CA ARG A 160 1.93 -8.38 14.89
C ARG A 160 1.94 -6.90 14.58
N GLN A 161 2.15 -6.64 13.30
CA GLN A 161 1.91 -5.33 12.71
C GLN A 161 0.45 -5.24 12.31
N HIS A 162 -0.24 -4.22 12.79
CA HIS A 162 -1.62 -3.92 12.44
C HIS A 162 -1.64 -2.75 11.48
N VAL A 163 -2.37 -2.90 10.39
CA VAL A 163 -2.52 -1.90 9.35
C VAL A 163 -3.99 -1.59 9.12
N THR A 164 -4.31 -0.32 8.94
CA THR A 164 -5.61 0.14 8.49
C THR A 164 -5.41 1.21 7.43
N LEU A 165 -6.03 1.01 6.28
CA LEU A 165 -6.10 2.00 5.23
C LEU A 165 -7.55 2.38 4.99
N THR A 166 -7.81 3.67 4.88
CA THR A 166 -9.09 4.22 4.43
C THR A 166 -8.85 5.24 3.33
N MET A 167 -9.55 5.07 2.22
CA MET A 167 -9.58 6.01 1.11
C MET A 167 -10.98 6.62 1.00
N THR A 168 -11.08 7.93 1.10
CA THR A 168 -12.34 8.67 1.02
C THR A 168 -12.31 9.70 -0.11
N ALA A 169 -13.46 10.06 -0.66
CA ALA A 169 -13.60 11.23 -1.51
C ALA A 169 -14.75 12.12 -1.01
N PRO A 170 -14.64 13.46 -1.10
CA PRO A 170 -15.62 14.39 -0.51
C PRO A 170 -17.08 14.11 -0.90
N LEU A 171 -17.34 13.72 -2.15
CA LEU A 171 -18.70 13.50 -2.67
C LEU A 171 -19.14 12.03 -2.67
N LEU A 172 -18.19 11.09 -2.56
CA LEU A 172 -18.46 9.65 -2.75
C LEU A 172 -18.36 8.86 -1.45
N GLY A 173 -17.94 9.50 -0.35
CA GLY A 173 -17.70 8.84 0.93
C GLY A 173 -16.50 7.91 0.87
N THR A 174 -16.60 6.76 1.54
CA THR A 174 -15.52 5.75 1.57
C THR A 174 -15.46 4.99 0.25
N LEU A 175 -14.33 5.14 -0.44
CA LEU A 175 -14.06 4.49 -1.71
C LEU A 175 -13.46 3.10 -1.52
N TYR A 176 -12.55 2.96 -0.56
CA TYR A 176 -11.78 1.74 -0.35
C TYR A 176 -11.27 1.68 1.09
N GLU A 177 -11.22 0.49 1.65
CA GLU A 177 -10.58 0.23 2.92
C GLU A 177 -9.94 -1.15 2.96
N TYR A 178 -8.89 -1.28 3.75
CA TYR A 178 -8.49 -2.57 4.26
C TYR A 178 -8.00 -2.43 5.69
N GLY A 179 -8.20 -3.47 6.47
CA GLY A 179 -7.70 -3.56 7.85
C GLY A 179 -7.18 -4.95 8.07
N GLY A 180 -5.98 -5.10 8.64
CA GLY A 180 -5.26 -6.36 8.70
C GLY A 180 -4.23 -6.44 9.81
N SER A 181 -3.79 -7.65 10.10
CA SER A 181 -2.57 -7.88 10.87
C SER A 181 -1.66 -8.87 10.16
N PHE A 182 -0.35 -8.65 10.27
CA PHE A 182 0.65 -9.48 9.63
C PHE A 182 1.95 -9.51 10.42
N ARG A 183 2.77 -10.53 10.12
CA ARG A 183 4.17 -10.59 10.56
C ARG A 183 5.05 -10.22 9.38
N TYR A 184 6.15 -9.52 9.65
CA TYR A 184 7.11 -9.09 8.65
C TYR A 184 8.53 -9.33 9.12
N GLU A 185 9.38 -9.75 8.21
CA GLU A 185 10.79 -9.97 8.42
C GLU A 185 11.58 -9.66 7.15
N ILE A 186 12.86 -9.36 7.32
CA ILE A 186 13.80 -9.24 6.22
C ILE A 186 14.54 -10.57 6.10
N ARG A 187 14.51 -11.16 4.92
CA ARG A 187 15.11 -12.47 4.63
C ARG A 187 16.32 -12.33 3.70
N GLN A 188 17.28 -13.24 3.84
CA GLN A 188 18.37 -13.43 2.89
C GLN A 188 17.95 -14.43 1.81
N GLY A 189 18.48 -14.26 0.59
CA GLY A 189 18.34 -15.26 -0.49
C GLY A 189 17.57 -14.76 -1.72
N GLU A 190 17.63 -15.57 -2.78
CA GLU A 190 17.05 -15.26 -4.09
C GLU A 190 15.53 -15.46 -4.13
N ARG A 191 14.86 -14.37 -4.54
CA ARG A 191 13.61 -14.24 -5.31
C ARG A 191 12.49 -15.24 -5.03
N HIS A 192 11.35 -14.73 -4.57
CA HIS A 192 10.07 -15.26 -5.02
C HIS A 192 9.69 -14.47 -6.28
N ALA A 193 9.45 -15.14 -7.41
CA ALA A 193 9.24 -14.50 -8.70
C ALA A 193 8.25 -13.32 -8.60
N TRP A 194 8.64 -12.17 -9.16
CA TRP A 194 7.78 -11.00 -9.19
C TRP A 194 6.52 -11.31 -10.03
N PRO A 195 5.34 -10.72 -9.75
CA PRO A 195 4.08 -11.03 -10.47
C PRO A 195 4.07 -10.74 -11.97
N ASP A 196 5.17 -10.27 -12.55
CA ASP A 196 5.38 -9.97 -13.97
C ASP A 196 6.46 -10.87 -14.60
N GLU A 197 7.05 -11.79 -13.83
CA GLU A 197 8.05 -12.77 -14.27
C GLU A 197 7.42 -14.13 -14.64
N SER A 198 6.11 -14.18 -14.93
CA SER A 198 5.36 -15.41 -15.30
C SER A 198 4.64 -15.28 -16.63
#